data_AF-A0AAU3JQS1-F1
#
_entry.id   AF-A0AAU3JQS1-F1
#
_cell.length_a   1.000
_cell.length_b   1.000
_cell.length_c   1.000
_cell.angle_alpha   90.00
_cell.angle_beta   90.00
_cell.angle_gamma   90.00
#
_symmetry.space_group_name_H-M   'P 1'
#
loop_
_entity.id
_entity.type
_entity.pdbx_description
1 polymer ?
#
loop_
_entity_poly.entity_id
_entity_poly.type
_entity_poly.pdbx_seq_one_letter_code
_entity_poly.pdbx_strand_id
1 'polypeptide(L)'
;MSELHCLFCGVVVRGRREHVLPSWFLKRHNGQGPFTTEVDGLPVAYASGVVERDHLARLMLPVCGKREEQAGGQDCNGWLNTVFEQPAKVRVRTALDALEPIHGPAARAFVRWAVKTLLLAAHPDAVNSAPPERDRSAWEFPDDWLPGLRTTRELPADLSLWLGIIDPSADEEPRVPDEQLLLPRIHHPHAAGGPGQATNFGFGLPDGRMAQFQLLSHPLMDIDHPAEEAGLVMKLWPQTPDRLDISVLPVLSREDGRRIARTFVRGGPLIGLMPGQTRLLEGLLSRRIRIQRVPAPSQGRA
;
A
#
# COMPACT_ATOMS: atom_id res chain seq x y z
N MET A 1 20.02 9.21 19.74
CA MET A 1 19.24 8.76 18.56
C MET A 1 19.45 7.27 18.46
N SER A 2 18.38 6.48 18.34
CA SER A 2 18.51 5.03 18.10
C SER A 2 19.25 4.78 16.79
N GLU A 3 20.01 3.68 16.76
CA GLU A 3 20.66 3.21 15.55
C GLU A 3 19.60 2.78 14.53
N LEU A 4 19.76 3.17 13.26
CA LEU A 4 18.83 2.82 12.19
C LEU A 4 19.39 1.65 11.40
N HIS A 5 18.56 0.65 11.12
CA HIS A 5 18.93 -0.53 10.34
C HIS A 5 18.20 -0.54 8.99
N CYS A 6 18.88 -1.00 7.96
CA CYS A 6 18.29 -1.15 6.64
C CYS A 6 17.20 -2.23 6.67
N LEU A 7 15.98 -1.87 6.29
CA LEU A 7 14.83 -2.78 6.33
C LEU A 7 14.93 -4.02 5.43
N PHE A 8 15.86 -4.03 4.49
CA PHE A 8 16.02 -5.12 3.52
C PHE A 8 17.17 -6.07 3.87
N CYS A 9 18.19 -5.61 4.58
CA CYS A 9 19.41 -6.40 4.83
C CYS A 9 19.98 -6.24 6.25
N GLY A 10 19.34 -5.48 7.13
CA GLY A 10 19.69 -5.35 8.54
C GLY A 10 20.94 -4.52 8.86
N VAL A 11 21.74 -4.11 7.87
CA VAL A 11 22.94 -3.31 8.12
C VAL A 11 22.61 -1.92 8.66
N VAL A 12 23.49 -1.38 9.49
CA VAL A 12 23.36 -0.04 10.05
C VAL A 12 23.41 1.03 8.94
N VAL A 13 22.46 1.96 8.97
CA VAL A 13 22.37 3.10 8.04
C VAL A 13 22.76 4.38 8.77
N ARG A 14 23.75 5.10 8.26
CA ARG A 14 24.34 6.27 8.94
C ARG A 14 23.47 7.51 8.78
N GLY A 15 22.51 7.69 9.69
CA GLY A 15 21.77 8.95 9.91
C GLY A 15 20.95 9.44 8.70
N ARG A 16 20.76 8.59 7.69
CA ARG A 16 20.04 8.93 6.46
C ARG A 16 18.87 7.97 6.28
N ARG A 17 17.75 8.56 5.88
CA ARG A 17 16.59 7.83 5.38
C ARG A 17 16.45 8.14 3.90
N GLU A 18 15.88 7.21 3.14
CA GLU A 18 15.61 7.35 1.71
C GLU A 18 14.12 7.56 1.47
N HIS A 19 13.77 8.22 0.35
CA HIS A 19 12.38 8.49 0.01
C HIS A 19 11.64 7.20 -0.35
N VAL A 20 10.44 7.00 0.19
CA VAL A 20 9.54 5.91 -0.24
C VAL A 20 9.05 6.14 -1.67
N LEU A 21 8.69 7.38 -1.98
CA LEU A 21 8.37 7.83 -3.33
C LEU A 21 9.65 8.27 -4.04
N PRO A 22 9.89 7.83 -5.28
CA PRO A 22 11.10 8.20 -5.99
C PRO A 22 11.16 9.70 -6.24
N SER A 23 12.38 10.27 -6.25
CA SER A 23 12.55 11.72 -6.40
C SER A 23 11.97 12.25 -7.72
N TRP A 24 11.94 11.45 -8.80
CA TRP A 24 11.33 11.87 -10.07
C TRP A 24 9.81 12.00 -9.97
N PHE A 25 9.16 11.27 -9.07
CA PHE A 25 7.73 11.37 -8.81
C PHE A 25 7.45 12.57 -7.91
N LEU A 26 8.24 12.76 -6.84
CA LEU A 26 8.12 13.94 -5.97
C LEU A 26 8.28 15.25 -6.75
N LYS A 27 9.21 15.30 -7.72
CA LYS A 27 9.42 16.47 -8.58
C LYS A 27 8.20 16.86 -9.41
N ARG A 28 7.22 15.97 -9.63
CA ARG A 28 5.93 16.28 -10.27
C ARG A 28 5.22 17.44 -9.58
N HIS A 29 5.41 17.55 -8.26
CA HIS A 29 4.68 18.48 -7.40
C HIS A 29 5.48 19.75 -7.08
N ASN A 30 6.67 19.91 -7.66
CA ASN A 30 7.46 21.11 -7.46
C ASN A 30 6.71 22.33 -8.04
N GLY A 31 6.52 23.36 -7.23
CA GLY A 31 5.83 24.59 -7.64
C GLY A 31 4.31 24.47 -7.72
N GLN A 32 3.72 23.36 -7.29
CA GLN A 32 2.27 23.18 -7.18
C GLN A 32 1.72 23.51 -5.77
N GLY A 33 2.59 24.02 -4.87
CA GLY A 33 2.16 24.45 -3.55
C GLY A 33 1.33 25.75 -3.58
N PRO A 34 0.84 26.20 -2.41
CA PRO A 34 1.17 25.66 -1.08
C PRO A 34 0.50 24.31 -0.79
N PHE A 35 1.26 23.41 -0.16
CA PHE A 35 0.77 22.16 0.41
C PHE A 35 0.56 22.33 1.91
N THR A 36 -0.59 21.90 2.41
CA THR A 36 -0.89 21.77 3.83
C THR A 36 -0.90 20.29 4.23
N THR A 37 -0.63 20.02 5.49
CA THR A 37 -0.89 18.70 6.09
C THR A 37 -2.01 18.88 7.10
N GLU A 38 -3.04 18.06 7.00
CA GLU A 38 -4.19 18.13 7.91
C GLU A 38 -4.29 16.86 8.77
N VAL A 39 -4.72 17.05 10.02
CA VAL A 39 -5.16 15.99 10.92
C VAL A 39 -6.58 16.32 11.33
N ASP A 40 -7.51 15.40 11.06
CA ASP A 40 -8.95 15.56 11.34
C ASP A 40 -9.54 16.85 10.74
N GLY A 41 -9.09 17.21 9.53
CA GLY A 41 -9.53 18.41 8.79
C GLY A 41 -8.93 19.72 9.29
N LEU A 42 -8.00 19.67 10.26
CA LEU A 42 -7.30 20.84 10.77
C LEU A 42 -5.87 20.87 10.25
N PRO A 43 -5.40 21.99 9.65
CA PRO A 43 -4.01 22.13 9.25
C PRO A 43 -3.07 22.02 10.44
N VAL A 44 -1.98 21.28 10.27
CA VAL A 44 -0.96 21.11 11.31
C VAL A 44 0.25 21.99 11.03
N ALA A 45 0.60 22.81 12.02
CA ALA A 45 1.81 23.60 11.99
C ALA A 45 3.05 22.71 12.21
N TYR A 46 4.09 23.00 11.45
CA TYR A 46 5.41 22.43 11.66
C TYR A 46 6.04 22.97 12.95
N ALA A 47 7.16 22.37 13.39
CA ALA A 47 7.93 22.88 14.53
C ALA A 47 8.36 24.36 14.36
N SER A 48 8.42 24.86 13.12
CA SER A 48 8.69 26.26 12.79
C SER A 48 7.46 27.18 12.89
N GLY A 49 6.27 26.66 13.19
CA GLY A 49 4.99 27.39 13.21
C GLY A 49 4.35 27.60 11.82
N VAL A 50 5.07 27.29 10.74
CA VAL A 50 4.55 27.36 9.36
C VAL A 50 3.54 26.23 9.14
N VAL A 51 2.47 26.46 8.37
CA VAL A 51 1.43 25.45 8.03
C VAL A 51 1.55 24.97 6.58
N GLU A 52 2.12 25.81 5.72
CA GLU A 52 2.18 25.61 4.27
C GLU A 52 3.61 25.33 3.79
N ARG A 53 3.76 24.55 2.72
CA ARG A 53 5.05 24.31 2.05
C ARG A 53 4.94 24.39 0.54
N ASP A 54 6.05 24.72 -0.11
CA ASP A 54 6.20 24.67 -1.57
C ASP A 54 6.45 23.25 -2.12
N HIS A 55 6.59 22.27 -1.23
CA HIS A 55 6.84 20.86 -1.56
C HIS A 55 6.03 19.91 -0.67
N LEU A 56 5.69 18.75 -1.22
CA LEU A 56 5.03 17.67 -0.47
C LEU A 56 5.88 17.17 0.70
N ALA A 57 5.22 16.86 1.82
CA ALA A 57 5.83 16.10 2.90
C ALA A 57 6.37 14.77 2.35
N ARG A 58 7.61 14.43 2.73
CA ARG A 58 8.30 13.26 2.22
C ARG A 58 8.18 12.14 3.21
N LEU A 59 7.84 10.95 2.74
CA LEU A 59 7.88 9.73 3.54
C LEU A 59 9.25 9.05 3.38
N MET A 60 9.87 8.72 4.51
CA MET A 60 11.28 8.36 4.59
C MET A 60 11.48 7.02 5.33
N LEU A 61 12.35 6.16 4.81
CA LEU A 61 12.66 4.85 5.41
C LEU A 61 14.17 4.63 5.59
N PRO A 62 14.60 3.84 6.59
CA PRO A 62 16.00 3.47 6.71
C PRO A 62 16.34 2.40 5.67
N VAL A 63 17.01 2.79 4.59
CA VAL A 63 17.43 1.89 3.50
C VAL A 63 18.88 2.20 3.16
N CYS A 64 19.72 1.16 3.09
CA CYS A 64 21.13 1.33 2.73
C CYS A 64 21.28 1.71 1.25
N GLY A 65 22.30 2.51 0.96
CA GLY A 65 22.78 2.76 -0.39
C GLY A 65 24.20 2.26 -0.57
N LYS A 66 24.86 2.71 -1.65
CA LYS A 66 26.26 2.38 -1.95
C LYS A 66 27.26 2.70 -0.84
N ARG A 67 26.98 3.68 0.02
CA ARG A 67 27.91 4.10 1.08
C ARG A 67 28.06 3.06 2.18
N GLU A 68 27.03 2.24 2.40
CA GLU A 68 27.00 1.20 3.41
C GLU A 68 27.53 -0.15 2.88
N GLU A 69 27.93 -0.26 1.60
CA GLU A 69 28.46 -1.51 1.04
C GLU A 69 29.70 -2.01 1.79
N GLN A 70 30.58 -1.10 2.23
CA GLN A 70 31.77 -1.44 3.02
C GLN A 70 31.43 -2.05 4.40
N ALA A 71 30.22 -1.81 4.89
CA ALA A 71 29.69 -2.38 6.14
C ALA A 71 28.79 -3.60 5.88
N GLY A 72 28.86 -4.20 4.69
CA GLY A 72 28.04 -5.35 4.29
C GLY A 72 26.68 -5.00 3.67
N GLY A 73 26.43 -3.71 3.40
CA GLY A 73 25.20 -3.27 2.73
C GLY A 73 25.10 -3.77 1.28
N GLN A 74 23.87 -3.85 0.76
CA GLN A 74 23.58 -4.43 -0.55
C GLN A 74 23.00 -3.43 -1.56
N ASP A 75 23.30 -2.13 -1.38
CA ASP A 75 22.71 -1.00 -2.13
C ASP A 75 21.20 -1.17 -2.36
N CYS A 76 20.45 -1.39 -1.27
CA CYS A 76 19.03 -1.72 -1.35
C CYS A 76 18.22 -0.59 -2.01
N ASN A 77 18.63 0.67 -1.81
CA ASN A 77 18.03 1.81 -2.49
C ASN A 77 18.30 1.77 -4.01
N GLY A 78 19.54 1.50 -4.44
CA GLY A 78 19.86 1.35 -5.86
C GLY A 78 19.12 0.18 -6.52
N TRP A 79 18.96 -0.92 -5.79
CA TRP A 79 18.16 -2.07 -6.21
C TRP A 79 16.67 -1.71 -6.37
N LEU A 80 16.05 -1.02 -5.41
CA LEU A 80 14.66 -0.55 -5.51
C LEU A 80 14.45 0.31 -6.76
N ASN A 81 15.36 1.25 -7.00
CA ASN A 81 15.31 2.10 -8.18
C ASN A 81 15.39 1.28 -9.48
N THR A 82 16.29 0.30 -9.54
CA THR A 82 16.50 -0.52 -10.74
C THR A 82 15.33 -1.46 -11.03
N VAL A 83 14.79 -2.11 -9.99
CA VAL A 83 13.77 -3.16 -10.15
C VAL A 83 12.36 -2.61 -10.25
N PHE A 84 12.04 -1.50 -9.55
CA PHE A 84 10.68 -0.99 -9.48
C PHE A 84 10.53 0.40 -10.11
N GLU A 85 11.46 1.33 -9.85
CA GLU A 85 11.21 2.75 -10.16
C GLU A 85 11.53 3.11 -11.60
N GLN A 86 12.69 2.73 -12.13
CA GLN A 86 13.05 3.00 -13.52
C GLN A 86 12.11 2.33 -14.51
N PRO A 87 11.74 1.04 -14.35
CA PRO A 87 10.78 0.40 -15.26
C PRO A 87 9.40 1.08 -15.25
N ALA A 88 8.98 1.62 -14.09
CA ALA A 88 7.67 2.24 -13.94
C ALA A 88 7.64 3.72 -14.32
N LYS A 89 8.76 4.46 -14.24
CA LYS A 89 8.80 5.92 -14.38
C LYS A 89 8.01 6.48 -15.56
N VAL A 90 8.26 5.98 -16.78
CA VAL A 90 7.54 6.43 -17.98
C VAL A 90 6.07 6.04 -17.90
N ARG A 91 5.76 4.86 -17.37
CA ARG A 91 4.40 4.29 -17.34
C ARG A 91 3.50 5.00 -16.34
N VAL A 92 4.07 5.39 -15.21
CA VAL A 92 3.41 6.24 -14.21
C VAL A 92 3.07 7.60 -14.82
N ARG A 93 3.98 8.20 -15.58
CA ARG A 93 3.69 9.48 -16.27
C ARG A 93 2.61 9.31 -17.34
N THR A 94 2.70 8.28 -18.17
CA THR A 94 1.67 7.97 -19.18
C THR A 94 0.29 7.82 -18.50
N ALA A 95 0.19 6.99 -17.45
CA ALA A 95 -1.08 6.70 -16.81
C ALA A 95 -1.62 7.85 -15.92
N LEU A 96 -0.78 8.53 -15.15
CA LEU A 96 -1.21 9.51 -14.14
C LEU A 96 -1.00 10.98 -14.53
N ASP A 97 -0.13 11.28 -15.49
CA ASP A 97 0.13 12.65 -15.97
C ASP A 97 -0.51 12.89 -17.33
N ALA A 98 -0.39 11.94 -18.26
CA ALA A 98 -1.01 12.05 -19.59
C ALA A 98 -2.44 11.46 -19.64
N LEU A 99 -2.83 10.69 -18.61
CA LEU A 99 -4.10 9.96 -18.55
C LEU A 99 -4.31 9.03 -19.76
N GLU A 100 -3.20 8.52 -20.31
CA GLU A 100 -3.18 7.62 -21.46
C GLU A 100 -3.15 6.16 -20.99
N PRO A 101 -3.76 5.24 -21.77
CA PRO A 101 -3.75 3.82 -21.44
C PRO A 101 -2.34 3.21 -21.52
N ILE A 102 -2.07 2.24 -20.64
CA ILE A 102 -0.85 1.42 -20.65
C ILE A 102 -1.20 -0.07 -20.75
N HIS A 103 -0.32 -0.85 -21.40
CA HIS A 103 -0.62 -2.24 -21.79
C HIS A 103 0.46 -3.24 -21.36
N GLY A 104 0.05 -4.48 -21.10
CA GLY A 104 0.88 -5.65 -20.90
C GLY A 104 2.05 -5.41 -19.94
N PRO A 105 3.31 -5.52 -20.38
CA PRO A 105 4.49 -5.27 -19.53
C PRO A 105 4.50 -3.89 -18.87
N ALA A 106 3.95 -2.85 -19.53
CA ALA A 106 3.90 -1.51 -18.97
C ALA A 106 2.93 -1.41 -17.78
N ALA A 107 1.75 -2.04 -17.92
CA ALA A 107 0.77 -2.15 -16.83
C ALA A 107 1.38 -2.92 -15.64
N ARG A 108 2.07 -4.04 -15.90
CA ARG A 108 2.78 -4.81 -14.87
C ARG A 108 3.85 -3.99 -14.14
N ALA A 109 4.66 -3.22 -14.86
CA ALA A 109 5.67 -2.36 -14.23
C ALA A 109 5.03 -1.28 -13.34
N PHE A 110 3.94 -0.65 -13.81
CA PHE A 110 3.18 0.32 -13.05
C PHE A 110 2.60 -0.28 -11.76
N VAL A 111 1.90 -1.42 -11.86
CA VAL A 111 1.29 -2.09 -10.71
C VAL A 111 2.34 -2.50 -9.70
N ARG A 112 3.45 -3.12 -10.14
CA ARG A 112 4.52 -3.53 -9.22
C ARG A 112 5.14 -2.35 -8.48
N TRP A 113 5.30 -1.20 -9.16
CA TRP A 113 5.73 0.04 -8.51
C TRP A 113 4.71 0.52 -7.49
N ALA A 114 3.41 0.52 -7.81
CA ALA A 114 2.36 0.94 -6.89
C ALA A 114 2.33 0.05 -5.64
N VAL A 115 2.34 -1.27 -5.79
CA VAL A 115 2.40 -2.22 -4.66
C VAL A 115 3.65 -1.98 -3.82
N LYS A 116 4.83 -1.87 -4.44
CA LYS A 116 6.09 -1.57 -3.73
C LYS A 116 5.97 -0.29 -2.91
N THR A 117 5.48 0.78 -3.53
CA THR A 117 5.40 2.10 -2.91
C THR A 117 4.43 2.10 -1.74
N LEU A 118 3.24 1.50 -1.88
CA LEU A 118 2.28 1.42 -0.78
C LEU A 118 2.75 0.50 0.34
N LEU A 119 3.41 -0.63 0.00
CA LEU A 119 3.99 -1.55 0.97
C LEU A 119 5.05 -0.85 1.83
N LEU A 120 5.98 -0.14 1.19
CA LEU A 120 6.97 0.67 1.89
C LEU A 120 6.33 1.80 2.70
N ALA A 121 5.28 2.43 2.19
CA ALA A 121 4.58 3.48 2.91
C ALA A 121 3.84 2.98 4.17
N ALA A 122 3.45 1.71 4.17
CA ALA A 122 2.77 1.07 5.29
C ALA A 122 3.72 0.58 6.39
N HIS A 123 5.03 0.49 6.12
CA HIS A 123 6.01 -0.01 7.07
C HIS A 123 6.07 0.85 8.34
N PRO A 124 6.17 0.26 9.56
CA PRO A 124 6.23 1.00 10.84
C PRO A 124 7.33 2.07 10.88
N ASP A 125 8.51 1.75 10.34
CA ASP A 125 9.63 2.71 10.29
C ASP A 125 9.47 3.81 9.22
N ALA A 126 8.36 3.86 8.47
CA ALA A 126 8.10 4.93 7.50
C ALA A 126 7.72 6.22 8.23
N VAL A 127 8.63 7.20 8.24
CA VAL A 127 8.39 8.48 8.93
C VAL A 127 8.21 9.61 7.95
N ASN A 128 7.30 10.53 8.25
CA ASN A 128 7.21 11.78 7.50
C ASN A 128 8.39 12.67 7.86
N SER A 129 8.92 13.41 6.89
CA SER A 129 9.88 14.49 7.10
C SER A 129 9.27 15.73 7.78
N ALA A 130 8.03 15.60 8.27
CA ALA A 130 7.10 16.65 8.63
C ALA A 130 6.34 16.21 9.89
N PRO A 131 6.45 16.92 11.03
CA PRO A 131 5.58 16.69 12.17
C PRO A 131 4.11 17.04 11.83
N PRO A 132 3.15 16.38 12.52
CA PRO A 132 3.36 15.38 13.54
C PRO A 132 3.78 14.06 12.88
N GLU A 133 4.65 13.30 13.54
CA GLU A 133 4.77 11.87 13.25
C GLU A 133 3.40 11.28 13.57
N ARG A 134 2.57 11.14 12.54
CA ARG A 134 1.25 10.55 12.71
C ARG A 134 1.49 9.15 13.24
N ASP A 135 0.80 8.79 14.32
CA ASP A 135 0.62 7.41 14.74
C ASP A 135 -0.22 6.74 13.65
N ARG A 136 0.43 6.41 12.53
CA ARG A 136 -0.14 5.50 11.55
C ARG A 136 -0.34 4.23 12.35
N SER A 137 -1.55 3.66 12.33
CA SER A 137 -1.77 2.32 12.82
C SER A 137 -0.76 1.42 12.12
N ALA A 138 0.37 1.21 12.78
CA ALA A 138 1.52 0.62 12.15
C ALA A 138 1.06 -0.77 11.76
N TRP A 139 1.26 -1.08 10.49
CA TRP A 139 1.13 -2.45 10.08
C TRP A 139 1.97 -3.29 11.05
N GLU A 140 1.38 -4.33 11.66
CA GLU A 140 2.18 -5.44 12.17
C GLU A 140 2.81 -6.08 10.93
N PHE A 141 3.93 -5.52 10.54
CA PHE A 141 4.60 -5.75 9.28
C PHE A 141 5.48 -6.98 9.45
N PRO A 142 5.28 -8.06 8.66
CA PRO A 142 6.12 -9.25 8.80
C PRO A 142 7.59 -8.93 8.50
N ASP A 143 8.47 -9.31 9.43
CA ASP A 143 9.92 -8.99 9.37
C ASP A 143 10.61 -9.55 8.11
N ASP A 144 10.05 -10.61 7.53
CA ASP A 144 10.60 -11.31 6.36
C ASP A 144 10.14 -10.73 5.02
N TRP A 145 9.13 -9.87 4.99
CA TRP A 145 8.57 -9.37 3.73
C TRP A 145 9.56 -8.56 2.90
N LEU A 146 10.27 -7.58 3.49
CA LEU A 146 11.23 -6.76 2.76
C LEU A 146 12.53 -7.54 2.45
N PRO A 147 13.14 -8.26 3.40
CA PRO A 147 14.28 -9.14 3.09
C PRO A 147 13.94 -10.21 2.03
N GLY A 148 12.75 -10.80 2.13
CA GLY A 148 12.20 -11.76 1.17
C GLY A 148 12.06 -11.14 -0.21
N LEU A 149 11.36 -10.00 -0.31
CA LEU A 149 11.20 -9.22 -1.54
C LEU A 149 12.56 -8.87 -2.19
N ARG A 150 13.59 -8.55 -1.39
CA ARG A 150 14.95 -8.29 -1.90
C ARG A 150 15.60 -9.52 -2.51
N THR A 151 15.35 -10.68 -1.92
CA THR A 151 15.98 -11.96 -2.27
C THR A 151 15.26 -12.61 -3.44
N THR A 152 13.94 -12.74 -3.37
CA THR A 152 13.11 -13.43 -4.38
C THR A 152 12.72 -12.51 -5.54
N ARG A 153 12.71 -11.19 -5.32
CA ARG A 153 12.12 -10.19 -6.24
C ARG A 153 10.61 -10.36 -6.44
N GLU A 154 9.96 -11.14 -5.60
CA GLU A 154 8.53 -11.39 -5.63
C GLU A 154 7.82 -10.56 -4.56
N LEU A 155 6.70 -9.95 -4.94
CA LEU A 155 5.84 -9.25 -3.99
C LEU A 155 5.11 -10.29 -3.13
N PRO A 156 4.82 -10.00 -1.85
CA PRO A 156 4.05 -10.90 -1.01
C PRO A 156 2.72 -11.29 -1.66
N ALA A 157 2.42 -12.60 -1.63
CA ALA A 157 1.27 -13.18 -2.34
C ALA A 157 -0.08 -12.85 -1.69
N ASP A 158 -0.05 -12.49 -0.40
CA ASP A 158 -1.18 -12.09 0.43
C ASP A 158 -1.51 -10.59 0.32
N LEU A 159 -0.97 -9.91 -0.69
CA LEU A 159 -1.34 -8.54 -1.01
C LEU A 159 -2.46 -8.50 -2.05
N SER A 160 -3.36 -7.53 -1.90
CA SER A 160 -4.27 -7.09 -2.97
C SER A 160 -4.18 -5.57 -3.11
N LEU A 161 -4.27 -5.08 -4.34
CA LEU A 161 -4.24 -3.65 -4.66
C LEU A 161 -5.44 -3.30 -5.51
N TRP A 162 -6.18 -2.27 -5.12
CA TRP A 162 -7.27 -1.68 -5.92
C TRP A 162 -6.97 -0.22 -6.27
N LEU A 163 -7.58 0.24 -7.36
CA LEU A 163 -7.53 1.61 -7.86
C LEU A 163 -8.94 2.12 -8.15
N GLY A 164 -9.28 3.27 -7.56
CA GLY A 164 -10.47 4.06 -7.89
C GLY A 164 -10.10 5.50 -8.28
N ILE A 165 -10.98 6.18 -9.01
CA ILE A 165 -10.80 7.59 -9.38
C ILE A 165 -11.82 8.42 -8.62
N ILE A 166 -11.34 9.40 -7.85
CA ILE A 166 -12.16 10.25 -6.99
C ILE A 166 -12.15 11.67 -7.55
N ASP A 167 -13.32 12.29 -7.68
CA ASP A 167 -13.43 13.74 -7.78
C ASP A 167 -13.64 14.32 -6.37
N PRO A 168 -12.64 15.02 -5.80
CA PRO A 168 -12.75 15.56 -4.45
C PRO A 168 -13.77 16.70 -4.34
N SER A 169 -14.20 17.28 -5.47
CA SER A 169 -15.18 18.37 -5.54
C SER A 169 -16.61 17.88 -5.78
N ALA A 170 -16.78 16.63 -6.21
CA ALA A 170 -18.10 16.05 -6.46
C ALA A 170 -18.84 15.74 -5.16
N ASP A 171 -20.09 16.22 -5.09
CA ASP A 171 -21.03 16.03 -3.97
C ASP A 171 -22.23 15.18 -4.40
N GLU A 172 -21.95 14.14 -5.19
CA GLU A 172 -22.96 13.18 -5.64
C GLU A 172 -23.29 12.15 -4.56
N GLU A 173 -24.49 11.58 -4.64
CA GLU A 173 -24.90 10.48 -3.77
C GLU A 173 -23.92 9.30 -3.90
N PRO A 174 -23.39 8.79 -2.78
CA PRO A 174 -22.35 7.76 -2.81
C PRO A 174 -22.90 6.43 -3.35
N ARG A 175 -22.22 5.90 -4.36
CA ARG A 175 -22.53 4.61 -5.02
C ARG A 175 -21.80 3.43 -4.39
N VAL A 176 -20.68 3.67 -3.72
CA VAL A 176 -19.94 2.63 -3.00
C VAL A 176 -20.77 2.19 -1.80
N PRO A 177 -21.05 0.89 -1.62
CA PRO A 177 -21.75 0.40 -0.44
C PRO A 177 -21.03 0.82 0.85
N ASP A 178 -21.77 1.26 1.87
CA ASP A 178 -21.22 1.53 3.20
C ASP A 178 -21.04 0.23 4.00
N GLU A 179 -20.40 -0.75 3.36
CA GLU A 179 -20.08 -2.05 3.95
C GLU A 179 -18.66 -2.04 4.50
N GLN A 180 -18.52 -2.47 5.76
CA GLN A 180 -17.23 -2.66 6.40
C GLN A 180 -16.92 -4.15 6.53
N LEU A 181 -15.77 -4.56 6.02
CA LEU A 181 -15.22 -5.89 6.09
C LEU A 181 -14.24 -5.97 7.26
N LEU A 182 -14.59 -6.81 8.23
CA LEU A 182 -13.72 -7.10 9.37
C LEU A 182 -12.56 -7.99 8.94
N LEU A 183 -11.34 -7.50 9.09
CA LEU A 183 -10.12 -8.26 8.84
C LEU A 183 -9.70 -9.02 10.11
N PRO A 184 -9.85 -10.36 10.15
CA PRO A 184 -9.43 -11.14 11.30
C PRO A 184 -7.90 -11.20 11.42
N ARG A 185 -7.45 -11.58 12.61
CA ARG A 185 -6.10 -12.14 12.79
C ARG A 185 -6.16 -13.64 12.52
N ILE A 186 -5.48 -14.10 11.49
CA ILE A 186 -5.40 -15.52 11.14
C ILE A 186 -4.22 -16.14 11.88
N HIS A 187 -4.46 -17.25 12.58
CA HIS A 187 -3.44 -18.07 13.20
C HIS A 187 -3.36 -19.41 12.45
N HIS A 188 -2.19 -19.74 11.89
CA HIS A 188 -2.00 -21.02 11.22
C HIS A 188 -0.73 -21.72 11.77
N PRO A 189 -0.80 -23.00 12.18
CA PRO A 189 0.33 -23.68 12.82
C PRO A 189 1.51 -23.95 11.87
N HIS A 190 1.28 -23.90 10.56
CA HIS A 190 2.27 -24.28 9.53
C HIS A 190 2.47 -23.23 8.43
N ALA A 191 1.91 -22.02 8.60
CA ALA A 191 2.02 -20.95 7.61
C ALA A 191 2.08 -19.61 8.32
N ALA A 192 2.65 -18.60 7.65
CA ALA A 192 2.64 -17.23 8.15
C ALA A 192 1.19 -16.73 8.20
N GLY A 193 0.61 -16.74 9.41
CA GLY A 193 -0.62 -16.02 9.71
C GLY A 193 -0.33 -14.55 10.02
N GLY A 194 -1.33 -13.84 10.53
CA GLY A 194 -1.18 -12.45 10.93
C GLY A 194 -2.50 -11.70 10.91
N PRO A 195 -2.52 -10.46 11.43
CA PRO A 195 -3.65 -9.56 11.22
C PRO A 195 -3.76 -9.13 9.76
N GLY A 196 -4.98 -9.11 9.22
CA GLY A 196 -5.24 -8.37 8.00
C GLY A 196 -5.14 -6.86 8.24
N GLN A 197 -4.62 -6.12 7.27
CA GLN A 197 -4.34 -4.69 7.37
C GLN A 197 -4.51 -3.98 6.04
N ALA A 198 -5.00 -2.74 6.06
CA ALA A 198 -5.17 -1.93 4.85
C ALA A 198 -4.44 -0.60 4.96
N THR A 199 -4.06 -0.04 3.83
CA THR A 199 -3.54 1.32 3.71
C THR A 199 -4.08 1.96 2.44
N ASN A 200 -4.27 3.27 2.47
CA ASN A 200 -4.78 4.03 1.33
C ASN A 200 -3.78 5.11 0.96
N PHE A 201 -3.59 5.32 -0.35
CA PHE A 201 -2.72 6.36 -0.86
C PHE A 201 -3.34 7.02 -2.09
N GLY A 202 -3.40 8.34 -2.11
CA GLY A 202 -3.98 9.11 -3.21
C GLY A 202 -2.92 9.89 -3.99
N PHE A 203 -3.06 9.96 -5.31
CA PHE A 203 -2.27 10.84 -6.17
C PHE A 203 -3.20 11.76 -6.95
N GLY A 204 -3.00 13.08 -6.84
CA GLY A 204 -3.74 14.06 -7.63
C GLY A 204 -3.42 13.94 -9.12
N LEU A 205 -4.45 14.02 -9.96
CA LEU A 205 -4.39 14.00 -11.42
C LEU A 205 -4.42 15.43 -11.99
N PRO A 206 -3.96 15.66 -13.23
CA PRO A 206 -3.88 17.00 -13.81
C PRO A 206 -5.22 17.72 -13.97
N ASP A 207 -6.33 16.97 -13.99
CA ASP A 207 -7.69 17.48 -14.15
C ASP A 207 -8.41 17.72 -12.80
N GLY A 208 -7.67 17.68 -11.69
CA GLY A 208 -8.21 17.90 -10.34
C GLY A 208 -8.80 16.66 -9.67
N ARG A 209 -8.95 15.54 -10.40
CA ARG A 209 -9.33 14.24 -9.82
C ARG A 209 -8.17 13.64 -9.03
N MET A 210 -8.41 12.52 -8.35
CA MET A 210 -7.43 11.77 -7.58
C MET A 210 -7.49 10.29 -7.93
N ALA A 211 -6.35 9.69 -8.25
CA ALA A 211 -6.20 8.24 -8.28
C ALA A 211 -5.98 7.72 -6.85
N GLN A 212 -6.97 7.01 -6.30
CA GLN A 212 -6.92 6.42 -4.96
C GLN A 212 -6.54 4.95 -5.06
N PHE A 213 -5.45 4.59 -4.40
CA PHE A 213 -4.98 3.22 -4.27
C PHE A 213 -5.29 2.71 -2.86
N GLN A 214 -5.75 1.46 -2.79
CA GLN A 214 -5.92 0.75 -1.53
C GLN A 214 -5.14 -0.56 -1.58
N LEU A 215 -4.14 -0.69 -0.70
CA LEU A 215 -3.38 -1.92 -0.52
C LEU A 215 -3.90 -2.64 0.73
N LEU A 216 -4.14 -3.94 0.59
CA LEU A 216 -4.59 -4.83 1.66
C LEU A 216 -3.58 -5.98 1.82
N SER A 217 -3.20 -6.25 3.06
CA SER A 217 -2.63 -7.52 3.51
C SER A 217 -3.74 -8.40 4.07
N HIS A 218 -3.86 -9.62 3.54
CA HIS A 218 -4.92 -10.56 3.90
C HIS A 218 -4.38 -12.01 3.91
N PRO A 219 -3.51 -12.36 4.89
CA PRO A 219 -2.84 -13.66 4.91
C PRO A 219 -3.85 -14.82 4.99
N LEU A 220 -3.70 -15.78 4.09
CA LEU A 220 -4.53 -17.00 3.99
C LEU A 220 -6.03 -16.73 3.75
N MET A 221 -6.34 -15.58 3.14
CA MET A 221 -7.71 -15.18 2.85
C MET A 221 -7.85 -14.81 1.38
N ASP A 222 -9.06 -15.01 0.87
CA ASP A 222 -9.54 -14.35 -0.34
C ASP A 222 -10.59 -13.33 0.06
N ILE A 223 -10.47 -12.13 -0.53
CA ILE A 223 -11.32 -10.98 -0.24
C ILE A 223 -11.96 -10.48 -1.53
N ASP A 224 -13.28 -10.42 -1.52
CA ASP A 224 -14.10 -9.82 -2.57
C ASP A 224 -14.42 -8.36 -2.18
N HIS A 225 -13.78 -7.38 -2.84
CA HIS A 225 -13.97 -5.96 -2.53
C HIS A 225 -15.34 -5.47 -3.03
N PRO A 226 -16.23 -4.90 -2.18
CA PRO A 226 -17.59 -4.52 -2.59
C PRO A 226 -17.63 -3.54 -3.78
N ALA A 227 -16.75 -2.54 -3.78
CA ALA A 227 -16.64 -1.60 -4.90
C ALA A 227 -16.07 -2.23 -6.19
N GLU A 228 -15.31 -3.33 -6.10
CA GLU A 228 -14.80 -4.04 -7.29
C GLU A 228 -15.94 -4.81 -7.95
N GLU A 229 -16.75 -5.52 -7.14
CA GLU A 229 -17.94 -6.23 -7.62
C GLU A 229 -18.95 -5.27 -8.29
N ALA A 230 -19.09 -4.06 -7.75
CA ALA A 230 -19.91 -3.00 -8.33
C ALA A 230 -19.29 -2.34 -9.59
N GLY A 231 -18.07 -2.72 -9.98
CA GLY A 231 -17.36 -2.14 -11.12
C GLY A 231 -16.88 -0.70 -10.90
N LEU A 232 -16.83 -0.23 -9.65
CA LEU A 232 -16.47 1.14 -9.27
C LEU A 232 -14.96 1.32 -9.07
N VAL A 233 -14.25 0.24 -8.73
CA VAL A 233 -12.78 0.20 -8.64
C VAL A 233 -12.24 -0.97 -9.45
N MET A 234 -10.96 -0.89 -9.83
CA MET A 234 -10.25 -1.94 -10.54
C MET A 234 -9.22 -2.60 -9.64
N LYS A 235 -9.24 -3.94 -9.56
CA LYS A 235 -8.16 -4.69 -8.93
C LYS A 235 -6.93 -4.73 -9.84
N LEU A 236 -5.79 -4.38 -9.27
CA LEU A 236 -4.50 -4.30 -9.96
C LEU A 236 -3.56 -5.45 -9.57
N TRP A 237 -3.70 -5.99 -8.37
CA TRP A 237 -2.85 -7.07 -7.84
C TRP A 237 -3.69 -8.08 -7.05
N PRO A 238 -3.40 -9.40 -7.14
CA PRO A 238 -2.30 -10.04 -7.87
C PRO A 238 -2.52 -10.20 -9.38
N GLN A 239 -3.75 -10.06 -9.85
CA GLN A 239 -4.10 -10.20 -11.27
C GLN A 239 -3.99 -8.85 -11.97
N THR A 240 -2.80 -8.53 -12.47
CA THR A 240 -2.60 -7.28 -13.21
C THR A 240 -3.37 -7.28 -14.53
N PRO A 241 -4.17 -6.23 -14.82
CA PRO A 241 -4.86 -6.14 -16.09
C PRO A 241 -3.88 -5.98 -17.26
N ASP A 242 -4.21 -6.59 -18.41
CA ASP A 242 -3.44 -6.42 -19.65
C ASP A 242 -3.56 -5.01 -20.25
N ARG A 243 -4.59 -4.25 -19.85
CA ARG A 243 -4.75 -2.84 -20.18
C ARG A 243 -5.21 -2.10 -18.94
N LEU A 244 -4.46 -1.06 -18.56
CA LEU A 244 -4.88 -0.10 -17.54
C LEU A 244 -5.16 1.23 -18.22
N ASP A 245 -6.40 1.68 -18.14
CA ASP A 245 -6.86 2.96 -18.67
C ASP A 245 -7.63 3.69 -17.56
N ILE A 246 -6.99 4.68 -16.96
CA ILE A 246 -7.53 5.43 -15.81
C ILE A 246 -8.65 6.37 -16.28
N SER A 247 -8.58 6.84 -17.53
CA SER A 247 -9.53 7.82 -18.06
C SER A 247 -10.96 7.29 -18.16
N VAL A 248 -11.12 5.97 -18.29
CA VAL A 248 -12.42 5.29 -18.45
C VAL A 248 -12.97 4.69 -17.17
N LEU A 249 -12.22 4.76 -16.06
CA LEU A 249 -12.73 4.29 -14.76
C LEU A 249 -13.86 5.21 -14.29
N PRO A 250 -14.90 4.67 -13.60
CA PRO A 250 -15.92 5.50 -12.98
C PRO A 250 -15.28 6.53 -12.04
N VAL A 251 -15.71 7.80 -12.19
CA VAL A 251 -15.31 8.87 -11.28
C VAL A 251 -16.26 8.87 -10.10
N LEU A 252 -15.72 8.72 -8.91
CA LEU A 252 -16.45 8.56 -7.65
C LEU A 252 -16.48 9.87 -6.86
N SER A 253 -17.50 10.06 -6.01
CA SER A 253 -17.60 11.25 -5.17
C SER A 253 -16.58 11.25 -4.04
N ARG A 254 -16.46 12.38 -3.34
CA ARG A 254 -15.61 12.47 -2.14
C ARG A 254 -16.02 11.45 -1.06
N GLU A 255 -17.32 11.22 -0.89
CA GLU A 255 -17.82 10.26 0.10
C GLU A 255 -17.57 8.81 -0.32
N ASP A 256 -17.70 8.49 -1.60
CA ASP A 256 -17.30 7.18 -2.13
C ASP A 256 -15.83 6.86 -1.81
N GLY A 257 -14.93 7.82 -2.01
CA GLY A 257 -13.51 7.68 -1.66
C GLY A 257 -13.27 7.45 -0.16
N ARG A 258 -14.12 8.01 0.72
CA ARG A 258 -14.08 7.75 2.17
C ARG A 258 -14.62 6.36 2.52
N ARG A 259 -15.65 5.88 1.81
CA ARG A 259 -16.20 4.52 1.99
C ARG A 259 -15.19 3.47 1.55
N ILE A 260 -14.52 3.66 0.41
CA ILE A 260 -13.39 2.81 -0.01
C ILE A 260 -12.33 2.79 1.09
N ALA A 261 -11.87 3.96 1.55
CA ALA A 261 -10.80 4.04 2.53
C ALA A 261 -11.11 3.33 3.87
N ARG A 262 -12.39 3.23 4.24
CA ARG A 262 -12.89 2.59 5.46
C ARG A 262 -13.48 1.19 5.25
N THR A 263 -13.45 0.66 4.02
CA THR A 263 -14.01 -0.66 3.69
C THR A 263 -13.41 -1.76 4.56
N PHE A 264 -12.14 -1.66 4.92
CA PHE A 264 -11.46 -2.66 5.75
C PHE A 264 -11.24 -2.17 7.17
N VAL A 265 -11.80 -2.88 8.12
CA VAL A 265 -11.67 -2.60 9.56
C VAL A 265 -10.88 -3.72 10.21
N ARG A 266 -9.81 -3.37 10.94
CA ARG A 266 -9.03 -4.36 11.68
C ARG A 266 -9.88 -4.97 12.79
N GLY A 267 -10.05 -6.28 12.75
CA GLY A 267 -10.74 -7.03 13.80
C GLY A 267 -9.84 -7.37 14.98
N GLY A 268 -10.48 -7.67 16.12
CA GLY A 268 -9.84 -8.30 17.27
C GLY A 268 -9.42 -9.75 16.95
N PRO A 269 -8.72 -10.44 17.88
CA PRO A 269 -8.36 -11.84 17.70
C PRO A 269 -9.63 -12.67 17.46
N LEU A 270 -9.74 -13.28 16.28
CA LEU A 270 -10.80 -14.24 16.01
C LEU A 270 -10.39 -15.53 16.71
N ILE A 271 -11.27 -16.07 17.57
CA ILE A 271 -11.03 -17.31 18.32
C ILE A 271 -10.64 -18.42 17.34
N GLY A 272 -9.44 -18.98 17.54
CA GLY A 272 -8.75 -19.83 16.58
C GLY A 272 -9.58 -21.03 16.11
N LEU A 273 -9.57 -21.25 14.79
CA LEU A 273 -10.13 -22.45 14.17
C LEU A 273 -9.14 -23.60 14.36
N MET A 274 -9.38 -24.44 15.36
CA MET A 274 -8.66 -25.72 15.51
C MET A 274 -9.19 -26.73 14.47
N PRO A 275 -8.33 -27.59 13.88
CA PRO A 275 -8.79 -28.69 13.04
C PRO A 275 -9.83 -29.54 13.78
N GLY A 276 -11.04 -29.65 13.23
CA GLY A 276 -12.16 -30.39 13.84
C GLY A 276 -13.22 -29.55 14.56
N GLN A 277 -13.06 -28.22 14.67
CA GLN A 277 -14.12 -27.34 15.18
C GLN A 277 -14.99 -26.78 14.04
N THR A 278 -16.13 -27.42 13.82
CA THR A 278 -17.27 -26.87 13.06
C THR A 278 -18.12 -25.98 13.97
N ARG A 279 -17.62 -24.81 14.36
CA ARG A 279 -18.51 -23.73 14.81
C ARG A 279 -18.64 -22.71 13.69
N LEU A 280 -19.82 -22.70 13.08
CA LEU A 280 -20.28 -21.72 12.12
C LEU A 280 -20.03 -20.30 12.65
N LEU A 281 -19.12 -19.59 12.00
CA LEU A 281 -18.95 -18.13 12.06
C LEU A 281 -19.86 -17.41 11.04
N GLU A 282 -21.04 -17.98 10.76
CA GLU A 282 -21.95 -17.52 9.68
C GLU A 282 -22.50 -16.09 9.87
N GLY A 283 -22.28 -15.46 11.03
CA GLY A 283 -22.68 -14.07 11.28
C GLY A 283 -21.54 -13.04 11.29
N LEU A 284 -20.27 -13.47 11.39
CA LEU A 284 -19.12 -12.55 11.55
C LEU A 284 -18.19 -12.51 10.34
N LEU A 285 -18.11 -13.61 9.60
CA LEU A 285 -17.45 -13.65 8.29
C LEU A 285 -18.53 -13.43 7.24
N SER A 286 -18.58 -12.23 6.66
CA SER A 286 -19.49 -11.96 5.56
C SER A 286 -19.21 -12.95 4.41
N ARG A 287 -20.19 -13.17 3.52
CA ARG A 287 -20.05 -14.03 2.32
C ARG A 287 -18.84 -13.66 1.42
N ARG A 288 -18.18 -12.54 1.69
CA ARG A 288 -17.07 -11.93 0.95
C ARG A 288 -15.68 -12.30 1.47
N ILE A 289 -15.60 -13.02 2.59
CA ILE A 289 -14.34 -13.49 3.17
C ILE A 289 -14.28 -15.01 3.07
N ARG A 290 -13.29 -15.54 2.34
CA ARG A 290 -13.05 -16.98 2.26
C ARG A 290 -11.66 -17.28 2.80
N ILE A 291 -11.57 -18.22 3.76
CA ILE A 291 -10.28 -18.65 4.31
C ILE A 291 -9.72 -19.76 3.43
N GLN A 292 -8.51 -19.56 2.91
CA GLN A 292 -7.81 -20.55 2.10
C GLN A 292 -7.37 -21.72 2.98
N ARG A 293 -7.68 -22.96 2.57
CA ARG A 293 -7.12 -24.15 3.22
C ARG A 293 -5.70 -24.38 2.72
N VAL A 294 -4.72 -24.29 3.60
CA VAL A 294 -3.35 -24.71 3.30
C VAL A 294 -3.30 -26.24 3.38
N PRO A 295 -2.84 -26.96 2.34
CA PRO A 295 -2.66 -28.41 2.43
C PRO A 295 -1.71 -28.75 3.57
N ALA A 296 -2.02 -29.79 4.35
CA ALA A 296 -1.09 -30.27 5.37
C ALA A 296 0.24 -30.63 4.69
N PRO A 297 1.40 -30.27 5.28
CA PRO A 297 2.68 -30.68 4.72
C PRO A 297 2.70 -32.21 4.61
N SER A 298 2.88 -32.73 3.40
CA SER A 298 3.00 -34.16 3.17
C SER A 298 4.18 -34.64 4.02
N GLN A 299 3.90 -35.41 5.06
CA GLN A 299 4.94 -36.07 5.84
C GLN A 299 5.65 -37.01 4.88
N GLY A 300 6.80 -36.58 4.36
CA GLY A 300 7.71 -37.43 3.64
C GLY A 300 8.07 -38.57 4.57
N ARG A 301 7.58 -39.78 4.28
CA ARG A 301 8.05 -40.98 4.94
C ARG A 301 9.52 -41.12 4.56
N ALA A 302 10.39 -40.97 5.55
CA ALA A 302 11.79 -41.36 5.47
C ALA A 302 11.91 -42.87 5.26
#